data_AF-C2KKV8-F1
#
_entry.id   AF-C2KKV8-F1
#
_cell.length_a   1.000
_cell.length_b   1.000
_cell.length_c   1.000
_cell.angle_alpha   90.00
_cell.angle_beta   90.00
_cell.angle_gamma   90.00
#
_symmetry.space_group_name_H-M   'P 1'
#
loop_
_entity.id
_entity.type
_entity.pdbx_description
1 polymer ?
#
loop_
_entity_poly.entity_id
_entity_poly.type
_entity_poly.pdbx_seq_one_letter_code
_entity_poly.pdbx_strand_id
1 'polypeptide(L)'
;MNNLKKLQELTKISTIEIADALDVEVETVGAWQNEEKVPSVSDFEALSGIFSSQLDAQGIDSQSSKHPIHIRLSVDYLLNLGITLSDWITLKWAFEGQWNNDQLAIGFFSNNQLVRVISTESEFSDAFAGYLILQTEGEFEPYIDEFDNDREYDWRLLRLNDEKFVDVTNDLIAANLPVIS
;
A
#
# COMPACT_ATOMS: atom_id res chain seq x y z
N MET A 1 11.79 1.79 -8.60
CA MET A 1 11.44 2.30 -7.27
C MET A 1 10.74 1.19 -6.52
N ASN A 2 11.22 0.75 -5.36
CA ASN A 2 10.55 -0.29 -4.56
C ASN A 2 9.92 0.29 -3.28
N ASN A 3 9.04 -0.48 -2.63
CA ASN A 3 8.33 -0.06 -1.42
C ASN A 3 9.05 -0.43 -0.12
N LEU A 4 10.27 -0.98 -0.14
CA LEU A 4 10.91 -1.47 1.09
C LEU A 4 11.14 -0.36 2.12
N LYS A 5 11.65 0.79 1.68
CA LYS A 5 11.84 1.95 2.56
C LYS A 5 10.51 2.53 3.06
N LYS A 6 9.49 2.54 2.19
CA LYS A 6 8.14 3.00 2.53
C LYS A 6 7.50 2.10 3.59
N LEU A 7 7.55 0.78 3.39
CA LEU A 7 7.10 -0.22 4.34
C LEU A 7 7.86 -0.15 5.66
N GLN A 8 9.16 0.12 5.61
CA GLN A 8 9.96 0.36 6.81
C GLN A 8 9.44 1.57 7.61
N GLU A 9 9.23 2.70 6.95
CA GLU A 9 8.68 3.92 7.57
C GLU A 9 7.31 3.66 8.20
N LEU A 10 6.43 2.96 7.46
CA LEU A 10 5.08 2.62 7.88
C LEU A 10 5.05 1.69 9.10
N THR A 11 5.92 0.67 9.12
CA THR A 11 5.99 -0.33 10.19
C THR A 11 6.89 0.10 11.35
N LYS A 12 7.62 1.21 11.20
CA LYS A 12 8.57 1.75 12.18
C LYS A 12 9.68 0.77 12.59
N ILE A 13 9.89 -0.30 11.82
CA ILE A 13 10.95 -1.27 12.03
C ILE A 13 12.30 -0.67 11.58
N SER A 14 13.35 -0.85 12.36
CA SER A 14 14.68 -0.35 11.99
C SER A 14 15.36 -1.26 10.97
N THR A 15 16.36 -0.73 10.25
CA THR A 15 17.16 -1.52 9.30
C THR A 15 17.92 -2.64 10.03
N ILE A 16 18.32 -2.39 11.28
CA ILE A 16 18.98 -3.37 12.15
C ILE A 16 18.02 -4.51 12.48
N GLU A 17 16.79 -4.22 12.88
CA GLU A 17 15.79 -5.25 13.19
C GLU A 17 15.43 -6.10 11.95
N ILE A 18 15.36 -5.51 10.76
CA ILE A 18 15.17 -6.26 9.51
C ILE A 18 16.37 -7.18 9.27
N ALA A 19 17.59 -6.66 9.41
CA ALA A 19 18.82 -7.41 9.17
C ALA A 19 18.96 -8.60 10.13
N ASP A 20 18.71 -8.36 11.43
CA ASP A 20 18.72 -9.38 12.48
C ASP A 20 17.65 -10.46 12.22
N ALA A 21 16.45 -10.07 11.78
CA ALA A 21 15.36 -11.01 11.48
C ALA A 21 15.65 -11.89 10.25
N LEU A 22 16.45 -11.39 9.31
CA LEU A 22 16.83 -12.09 8.08
C LEU A 22 18.18 -12.81 8.17
N ASP A 23 18.93 -12.64 9.27
CA ASP A 23 20.30 -13.12 9.44
C ASP A 23 21.23 -12.63 8.30
N VAL A 24 21.14 -11.33 7.98
CA VAL A 24 21.98 -10.66 6.97
C VAL A 24 22.67 -9.43 7.54
N GLU A 25 23.70 -8.94 6.85
CA GLU A 25 24.36 -7.69 7.21
C GLU A 25 23.42 -6.48 7.02
N VAL A 26 23.49 -5.49 7.92
CA VAL A 26 22.71 -4.23 7.83
C VAL A 26 22.94 -3.52 6.49
N GLU A 27 24.17 -3.58 5.96
CA GLU A 27 24.52 -3.01 4.65
C GLU A 27 23.75 -3.68 3.50
N THR A 28 23.40 -4.95 3.63
CA THR A 28 22.62 -5.68 2.62
C THR A 28 21.19 -5.13 2.56
N VAL A 29 20.56 -4.92 3.72
CA VAL A 29 19.23 -4.32 3.79
C VAL A 29 19.25 -2.89 3.24
N GLY A 30 20.27 -2.10 3.58
CA GLY A 30 20.46 -0.76 3.04
C GLY A 30 20.57 -0.75 1.50
N ALA A 31 21.34 -1.68 0.93
CA ALA A 31 21.47 -1.81 -0.51
C ALA A 31 20.15 -2.18 -1.20
N TRP A 32 19.29 -2.99 -0.57
CA TRP A 32 17.95 -3.30 -1.08
C TRP A 32 17.01 -2.08 -1.02
N GLN A 33 17.05 -1.34 0.08
CA GLN A 33 16.24 -0.13 0.27
C GLN A 33 16.59 0.99 -0.71
N ASN A 34 17.87 1.08 -1.10
CA ASN A 34 18.36 2.06 -2.08
C ASN A 34 18.36 1.53 -3.52
N GLU A 35 17.82 0.33 -3.77
CA GLU A 35 17.77 -0.31 -5.10
C GLU A 35 19.14 -0.56 -5.73
N GLU A 36 20.20 -0.60 -4.93
CA GLU A 36 21.56 -0.94 -5.36
C GLU A 36 21.72 -2.45 -5.58
N LYS A 37 20.89 -3.25 -4.89
CA LYS A 37 20.79 -4.70 -5.05
C LYS A 37 19.33 -5.13 -5.02
N VAL A 38 19.03 -6.21 -5.74
CA VAL A 38 17.70 -6.85 -5.71
C VAL A 38 17.73 -8.00 -4.69
N PRO A 39 16.81 -8.04 -3.72
CA PRO A 39 16.63 -9.21 -2.85
C PRO A 39 16.39 -10.50 -3.66
N SER A 40 16.76 -11.65 -3.11
CA SER A 40 16.32 -12.92 -3.69
C SER A 40 14.81 -13.13 -3.49
N VAL A 41 14.23 -14.11 -4.18
CA VAL A 41 12.81 -14.46 -3.98
C VAL A 41 12.52 -14.84 -2.52
N SER A 42 13.40 -15.63 -1.90
CA SER A 42 13.27 -15.98 -0.48
C SER A 42 13.38 -14.77 0.44
N ASP A 43 14.21 -13.79 0.09
CA ASP A 43 14.31 -12.54 0.86
C ASP A 43 13.02 -11.72 0.74
N PHE A 44 12.42 -11.64 -0.45
CA PHE A 44 11.12 -10.98 -0.64
C PHE A 44 9.99 -11.66 0.16
N GLU A 45 9.96 -13.00 0.18
CA GLU A 45 9.00 -13.76 1.00
C GLU A 45 9.19 -13.51 2.50
N ALA A 46 10.44 -13.42 2.96
CA ALA A 46 10.74 -13.13 4.35
C ALA A 46 10.41 -11.68 4.72
N LEU A 47 10.76 -10.72 3.87
CA LEU A 47 10.42 -9.30 4.02
C LEU A 47 8.90 -9.09 4.07
N SER A 48 8.14 -9.75 3.19
CA SER A 48 6.68 -9.65 3.21
C SER A 48 6.11 -10.19 4.52
N GLY A 49 6.66 -11.30 5.04
CA GLY A 49 6.30 -11.84 6.35
C GLY A 49 6.62 -10.87 7.51
N ILE A 50 7.80 -10.25 7.50
CA ILE A 50 8.23 -9.29 8.51
C ILE A 50 7.30 -8.08 8.51
N PHE A 51 7.11 -7.42 7.37
CA PHE A 51 6.27 -6.22 7.30
C PHE A 51 4.81 -6.51 7.61
N SER A 52 4.26 -7.64 7.13
CA SER A 52 2.90 -8.06 7.47
C SER A 52 2.74 -8.23 8.99
N SER A 53 3.71 -8.87 9.65
CA SER A 53 3.64 -9.09 11.11
C SER A 53 3.65 -7.77 11.89
N GLN A 54 4.39 -6.76 11.43
CA GLN A 54 4.40 -5.44 12.06
C GLN A 54 3.09 -4.67 11.83
N LEU A 55 2.55 -4.72 10.61
CA LEU A 55 1.26 -4.11 10.29
C LEU A 55 0.10 -4.79 11.04
N ASP A 56 0.14 -6.11 11.18
CA ASP A 56 -0.82 -6.88 11.97
C ASP A 56 -0.76 -6.46 13.44
N ALA A 57 0.44 -6.39 14.04
CA ALA A 57 0.61 -5.91 15.41
C ALA A 57 0.06 -4.49 15.59
N GLN A 58 0.36 -3.60 14.65
CA GLN A 58 -0.16 -2.24 14.64
C GLN A 58 -1.69 -2.18 14.58
N GLY A 59 -2.31 -3.03 13.76
CA GLY A 59 -3.75 -3.15 13.66
C GLY A 59 -4.36 -3.74 14.93
N ILE A 60 -3.79 -4.81 15.50
CA ILE A 60 -4.23 -5.41 16.77
C ILE A 60 -4.25 -4.39 17.91
N ASP A 61 -3.23 -3.54 17.98
CA ASP A 61 -3.08 -2.55 19.05
C ASP A 61 -4.09 -1.40 18.94
N SER A 62 -4.60 -1.12 17.74
CA SER A 62 -5.42 0.08 17.47
C SER A 62 -6.88 -0.23 17.11
N GLN A 63 -7.16 -1.41 16.58
CA GLN A 63 -8.50 -1.82 16.13
C GLN A 63 -9.34 -2.38 17.28
N SER A 64 -10.63 -2.09 17.25
CA SER A 64 -11.61 -2.66 18.18
C SER A 64 -12.34 -3.90 17.61
N SER A 65 -12.27 -4.09 16.29
CA SER A 65 -12.85 -5.22 15.57
C SER A 65 -11.95 -6.47 15.69
N LYS A 66 -12.46 -7.63 15.27
CA LYS A 66 -11.68 -8.87 15.30
C LYS A 66 -10.65 -8.89 14.18
N HIS A 67 -9.45 -9.36 14.50
CA HIS A 67 -8.37 -9.57 13.54
C HIS A 67 -8.83 -10.48 12.38
N PRO A 68 -8.62 -10.08 11.11
CA PRO A 68 -8.84 -10.96 9.97
C PRO A 68 -7.80 -12.08 9.96
N ILE A 69 -8.18 -13.31 9.66
CA ILE A 69 -7.29 -14.47 9.83
C ILE A 69 -6.30 -14.55 8.64
N HIS A 70 -5.00 -14.36 8.89
CA HIS A 70 -3.86 -14.60 7.99
C HIS A 70 -3.74 -13.70 6.73
N ILE A 71 -3.74 -12.38 6.89
CA ILE A 71 -3.46 -11.47 5.77
C ILE A 71 -1.95 -11.29 5.63
N ARG A 72 -1.46 -11.20 4.39
CA ARG A 72 -0.05 -10.89 4.10
C ARG A 72 0.04 -9.89 2.97
N LEU A 73 1.09 -9.07 3.03
CA LEU A 73 1.51 -8.26 1.92
C LEU A 73 2.00 -9.14 0.76
N SER A 74 1.66 -8.75 -0.46
CA SER A 74 2.14 -9.35 -1.68
C SER A 74 3.54 -8.85 -2.04
N VAL A 75 4.29 -9.65 -2.79
CA VAL A 75 5.58 -9.23 -3.34
C VAL A 75 5.40 -8.09 -4.36
N ASP A 76 4.28 -8.07 -5.08
CA ASP A 76 3.94 -6.99 -6.02
C ASP A 76 3.88 -5.64 -5.31
N TYR A 77 3.31 -5.60 -4.10
CA TYR A 77 3.32 -4.39 -3.31
C TYR A 77 4.72 -4.02 -2.84
N LEU A 78 5.54 -4.98 -2.39
CA LEU A 78 6.94 -4.72 -2.02
C LEU A 78 7.76 -4.16 -3.20
N LEU A 79 7.46 -4.60 -4.42
CA LEU A 79 8.08 -4.12 -5.66
C LEU A 79 7.43 -2.86 -6.23
N ASN A 80 6.40 -2.32 -5.56
CA ASN A 80 5.65 -1.14 -5.99
C ASN A 80 4.96 -1.31 -7.36
N LEU A 81 4.57 -2.54 -7.70
CA LEU A 81 3.89 -2.88 -8.97
C LEU A 81 2.37 -2.82 -8.84
N GLY A 82 1.83 -3.25 -7.69
CA GLY A 82 0.40 -3.37 -7.49
C GLY A 82 -0.01 -3.47 -6.03
N ILE A 83 -1.28 -3.20 -5.74
CA ILE A 83 -1.94 -3.48 -4.47
C ILE A 83 -2.97 -4.58 -4.73
N THR A 84 -2.76 -5.75 -4.15
CA THR A 84 -3.76 -6.82 -4.14
C THR A 84 -4.86 -6.52 -3.14
N LEU A 85 -5.98 -7.22 -3.22
CA LEU A 85 -7.01 -7.17 -2.17
C LEU A 85 -6.44 -7.51 -0.78
N SER A 86 -5.48 -8.44 -0.70
CA SER A 86 -4.82 -8.79 0.56
C SER A 86 -4.03 -7.59 1.12
N ASP A 87 -3.24 -6.92 0.28
CA ASP A 87 -2.50 -5.71 0.67
C ASP A 87 -3.45 -4.63 1.17
N TRP A 88 -4.54 -4.41 0.43
CA TRP A 88 -5.56 -3.42 0.77
C TRP A 88 -6.17 -3.67 2.16
N ILE A 89 -6.54 -4.92 2.45
CA ILE A 89 -7.10 -5.28 3.76
C ILE A 89 -6.03 -5.11 4.86
N THR A 90 -4.78 -5.54 4.63
CA THR A 90 -3.69 -5.34 5.60
C THR A 90 -3.47 -3.85 5.91
N LEU A 91 -3.44 -2.99 4.88
CA LEU A 91 -3.26 -1.56 5.06
C LEU A 91 -4.45 -0.94 5.82
N LYS A 92 -5.69 -1.26 5.43
CA LYS A 92 -6.89 -0.82 6.18
C LYS A 92 -6.82 -1.24 7.64
N TRP A 93 -6.49 -2.51 7.88
CA TRP A 93 -6.36 -3.07 9.22
C TRP A 93 -5.34 -2.31 10.06
N ALA A 94 -4.14 -2.06 9.51
CA ALA A 94 -3.05 -1.40 10.23
C ALA A 94 -3.31 0.08 10.55
N PHE A 95 -4.07 0.80 9.72
CA PHE A 95 -4.15 2.26 9.80
C PHE A 95 -5.49 2.80 10.29
N GLU A 96 -6.63 2.23 9.93
CA GLU A 96 -7.94 2.82 10.24
C GLU A 96 -8.20 2.93 11.75
N GLY A 97 -7.72 1.97 12.54
CA GLY A 97 -7.82 1.99 14.01
C GLY A 97 -7.11 3.20 14.65
N GLN A 98 -6.13 3.78 13.96
CA GLN A 98 -5.40 4.97 14.41
C GLN A 98 -6.04 6.27 13.93
N TRP A 99 -7.00 6.20 13.01
CA TRP A 99 -7.49 7.36 12.27
C TRP A 99 -8.83 7.90 12.77
N ASN A 100 -9.23 7.62 14.01
CA ASN A 100 -10.46 8.16 14.62
C ASN A 100 -11.73 7.95 13.76
N ASN A 101 -11.89 6.74 13.22
CA ASN A 101 -12.96 6.32 12.30
C ASN A 101 -12.82 6.79 10.85
N ASP A 102 -11.72 7.44 10.46
CA ASP A 102 -11.46 7.67 9.05
C ASP A 102 -11.11 6.34 8.36
N GLN A 103 -11.47 6.24 7.08
CA GLN A 103 -11.30 5.04 6.28
C GLN A 103 -10.20 5.24 5.24
N LEU A 104 -9.41 4.20 4.99
CA LEU A 104 -8.58 4.15 3.80
C LEU A 104 -9.49 3.83 2.59
N ALA A 105 -9.42 4.68 1.57
CA ALA A 105 -10.24 4.61 0.37
C ALA A 105 -9.39 4.88 -0.88
N ILE A 106 -9.89 4.51 -2.05
CA ILE A 106 -9.32 4.92 -3.34
C ILE A 106 -10.28 5.92 -3.96
N GLY A 107 -9.80 7.13 -4.23
CA GLY A 107 -10.54 8.17 -4.92
C GLY A 107 -10.13 8.27 -6.37
N PHE A 108 -11.08 8.41 -7.27
CA PHE A 108 -10.86 8.72 -8.67
C PHE A 108 -11.15 10.18 -8.95
N PHE A 109 -10.26 10.82 -9.69
CA PHE A 109 -10.30 12.22 -10.02
C PHE A 109 -10.41 12.44 -11.52
N SER A 110 -11.28 13.37 -11.89
CA SER A 110 -11.41 13.88 -13.25
C SER A 110 -11.40 15.39 -13.18
N ASN A 111 -10.49 16.05 -13.90
CA ASN A 111 -10.30 17.51 -13.83
C ASN A 111 -10.12 18.02 -12.39
N ASN A 112 -9.31 17.33 -11.59
CA ASN A 112 -9.05 17.60 -10.17
C ASN A 112 -10.28 17.56 -9.26
N GLN A 113 -11.39 17.00 -9.72
CA GLN A 113 -12.58 16.78 -8.89
C GLN A 113 -12.70 15.30 -8.56
N LEU A 114 -12.93 15.00 -7.27
CA LEU A 114 -13.25 13.65 -6.83
C LEU A 114 -14.61 13.24 -7.41
N VAL A 115 -14.62 12.20 -8.24
CA VAL A 115 -15.82 11.74 -8.97
C VAL A 115 -16.31 10.37 -8.52
N ARG A 116 -15.44 9.55 -7.92
CA ARG A 116 -15.79 8.21 -7.41
C ARG A 116 -14.87 7.83 -6.26
N VAL A 117 -15.38 7.04 -5.33
CA VAL A 117 -14.64 6.53 -4.17
C VAL A 117 -14.90 5.03 -4.05
N ILE A 118 -13.87 4.29 -3.65
CA ILE A 118 -13.88 2.86 -3.33
C ILE A 118 -13.38 2.71 -1.90
N SER A 119 -14.20 2.20 -0.99
CA SER A 119 -13.82 2.10 0.44
C SER A 119 -14.00 0.71 1.04
N THR A 120 -14.68 -0.20 0.33
CA THR A 120 -14.94 -1.57 0.79
C THR A 120 -14.20 -2.63 -0.03
N GLU A 121 -14.04 -3.84 0.52
CA GLU A 121 -13.42 -4.96 -0.22
C GLU A 121 -14.22 -5.36 -1.46
N SER A 122 -15.56 -5.29 -1.39
CA SER A 122 -16.44 -5.60 -2.52
C SER A 122 -16.23 -4.61 -3.64
N GLU A 123 -16.27 -3.32 -3.34
CA GLU A 123 -16.04 -2.28 -4.34
C GLU A 123 -14.63 -2.35 -4.94
N PHE A 124 -13.61 -2.69 -4.13
CA PHE A 124 -12.26 -2.91 -4.62
C PHE A 124 -12.21 -4.08 -5.61
N SER A 125 -12.89 -5.18 -5.29
CA SER A 125 -12.98 -6.35 -6.18
C SER A 125 -13.74 -6.03 -7.46
N ASP A 126 -14.81 -5.24 -7.37
CA ASP A 126 -15.63 -4.85 -8.53
C ASP A 126 -14.89 -3.86 -9.44
N ALA A 127 -14.12 -2.93 -8.88
CA ALA A 127 -13.39 -1.92 -9.65
C ALA A 127 -12.09 -2.45 -10.24
N PHE A 128 -11.37 -3.31 -9.53
CA PHE A 128 -9.99 -3.70 -9.88
C PHE A 128 -9.81 -5.20 -10.10
N ALA A 129 -10.89 -5.99 -10.09
CA ALA A 129 -10.82 -7.46 -10.06
C ALA A 129 -9.91 -8.00 -8.92
N GLY A 130 -9.76 -7.22 -7.83
CA GLY A 130 -8.90 -7.54 -6.70
C GLY A 130 -7.42 -7.15 -6.87
N TYR A 131 -7.06 -6.38 -7.90
CA TYR A 131 -5.69 -5.92 -8.14
C TYR A 131 -5.61 -4.51 -8.74
N LEU A 132 -5.16 -3.55 -7.95
CA LEU A 132 -4.87 -2.19 -8.42
C LEU A 132 -3.42 -2.13 -8.93
N ILE A 133 -3.23 -1.83 -10.22
CA ILE A 133 -1.91 -1.60 -10.80
C ILE A 133 -1.38 -0.24 -10.30
N LEU A 134 -0.16 -0.24 -9.77
CA LEU A 134 0.54 0.98 -9.36
C LEU A 134 1.43 1.50 -10.48
N GLN A 135 2.23 0.61 -11.08
CA GLN A 135 3.23 0.98 -12.07
C GLN A 135 3.33 -0.02 -13.21
N THR A 136 3.54 0.49 -14.42
CA THR A 136 4.00 -0.28 -15.59
C THR A 136 5.26 0.38 -16.12
N GLU A 137 6.28 -0.41 -16.43
CA GLU A 137 7.58 0.08 -16.93
C GLU A 137 8.25 1.16 -16.03
N GLY A 138 7.87 1.21 -14.74
CA GLY A 138 8.40 2.16 -13.76
C GLY A 138 7.66 3.50 -13.68
N GLU A 139 6.60 3.68 -14.48
CA GLU A 139 5.74 4.87 -14.45
C GLU A 139 4.43 4.59 -13.72
N PHE A 140 3.88 5.60 -13.04
CA PHE A 140 2.61 5.48 -12.35
C PHE A 140 1.46 5.38 -13.35
N GLU A 141 0.59 4.39 -13.18
CA GLU A 141 -0.48 4.11 -14.14
C GLU A 141 -1.80 4.79 -13.75
N PRO A 142 -2.45 5.53 -14.68
CA PRO A 142 -3.83 5.95 -14.47
C PRO A 142 -4.77 4.73 -14.46
N TYR A 143 -5.95 4.90 -13.89
CA TYR A 143 -6.99 3.87 -13.96
C TYR A 143 -7.79 4.04 -15.24
N ILE A 144 -7.90 2.98 -16.04
CA ILE A 144 -8.67 2.97 -17.29
C ILE A 144 -9.98 2.24 -17.04
N ASP A 145 -11.10 2.93 -17.18
CA ASP A 145 -12.44 2.34 -17.10
C ASP A 145 -12.91 1.89 -18.49
N GLU A 146 -12.65 0.62 -18.81
CA GLU A 146 -13.05 0.00 -20.08
C GLU A 146 -14.58 0.00 -20.28
N PHE A 147 -15.38 0.10 -19.20
CA PHE A 147 -16.83 0.16 -19.28
C PHE A 147 -17.36 1.58 -19.56
N ASP A 148 -16.53 2.62 -19.39
CA ASP A 148 -16.84 4.03 -19.69
C ASP A 148 -16.02 4.56 -20.88
N ASN A 149 -15.97 3.81 -21.98
CA ASN A 149 -15.24 4.16 -23.21
C ASN A 149 -13.74 4.46 -22.98
N ASP A 150 -13.07 3.57 -22.24
CA ASP A 150 -11.64 3.65 -21.92
C ASP A 150 -11.26 4.98 -21.23
N ARG A 151 -12.17 5.49 -20.40
CA ARG A 151 -11.93 6.75 -19.71
C ARG A 151 -10.84 6.58 -18.66
N GLU A 152 -9.84 7.43 -18.73
CA GLU A 152 -8.76 7.51 -17.76
C GLU A 152 -9.13 8.37 -16.54
N TYR A 153 -8.77 7.88 -15.36
CA TYR A 153 -8.90 8.56 -14.09
C TYR A 153 -7.55 8.62 -13.38
N ASP A 154 -7.23 9.77 -12.81
CA ASP A 154 -6.19 9.86 -11.78
C ASP A 154 -6.76 9.23 -10.51
N TRP A 155 -6.07 8.26 -9.93
CA TRP A 155 -6.53 7.60 -8.71
C TRP A 155 -5.57 7.89 -7.56
N ARG A 156 -6.12 8.02 -6.35
CA ARG A 156 -5.38 8.34 -5.11
C ARG A 156 -5.78 7.43 -3.98
N LEU A 157 -4.83 7.07 -3.12
CA LEU A 157 -5.14 6.53 -1.80
C LEU A 157 -5.51 7.70 -0.90
N LEU A 158 -6.69 7.61 -0.30
CA LEU A 158 -7.29 8.67 0.49
C LEU A 158 -7.52 8.19 1.92
N ARG A 159 -7.26 9.07 2.88
CA ARG A 159 -7.83 9.00 4.21
C ARG A 159 -9.13 9.79 4.21
N LEU A 160 -10.26 9.10 4.31
CA LEU A 160 -11.61 9.63 4.12
C LEU A 160 -12.35 9.76 5.46
N ASN A 161 -12.92 10.93 5.71
CA ASN A 161 -13.85 11.22 6.81
C ASN A 161 -15.11 11.87 6.24
N ASP A 162 -16.17 11.10 6.09
CA ASP A 162 -17.42 11.53 5.43
C ASP A 162 -17.15 12.19 4.06
N GLU A 163 -17.34 13.51 3.94
CA GLU A 163 -17.14 14.30 2.71
C GLU A 163 -15.72 14.90 2.58
N LYS A 164 -14.87 14.73 3.59
CA LYS A 164 -13.49 15.25 3.60
C LYS A 164 -12.50 14.15 3.32
N PHE A 165 -11.49 14.45 2.53
CA PHE A 165 -10.39 13.51 2.27
C PHE A 165 -9.03 14.19 2.43
N VAL A 166 -8.02 13.37 2.70
CA VAL A 166 -6.61 13.72 2.61
C VAL A 166 -5.95 12.70 1.68
N ASP A 167 -5.19 13.18 0.70
CA ASP A 167 -4.38 12.33 -0.16
C ASP A 167 -3.19 11.78 0.65
N VAL A 168 -3.14 10.45 0.78
CA VAL A 168 -2.10 9.71 1.50
C VAL A 168 -1.32 8.79 0.55
N THR A 169 -1.42 9.00 -0.77
CA THR A 169 -0.79 8.13 -1.77
C THR A 169 0.72 8.04 -1.57
N ASN A 170 1.41 9.18 -1.49
CA ASN A 170 2.88 9.21 -1.28
C ASN A 170 3.30 8.72 0.13
N ASP A 171 2.36 8.65 1.08
CA ASP A 171 2.61 8.10 2.41
C ASP A 171 2.58 6.57 2.41
N LEU A 172 1.93 5.95 1.42
CA LEU A 172 1.73 4.51 1.36
C LEU A 172 2.55 3.83 0.27
N ILE A 173 2.77 4.49 -0.88
CA ILE A 173 3.53 3.94 -1.99
C ILE A 173 4.78 4.77 -2.31
N ALA A 174 5.77 4.11 -2.89
CA ALA A 174 6.98 4.72 -3.41
C ALA A 174 6.68 5.24 -4.82
N ALA A 175 5.88 6.29 -4.89
CA ALA A 175 5.65 7.08 -6.10
C ALA A 175 5.76 8.57 -5.73
N ASN A 176 6.20 9.40 -6.67
CA ASN A 176 6.18 10.84 -6.52
C ASN A 176 5.04 11.40 -7.35
N LEU A 177 3.94 11.74 -6.70
CA LEU A 177 2.78 12.29 -7.38
C LEU A 177 2.43 13.68 -6.85
N PRO A 178 1.85 14.56 -7.70
CA PRO A 178 1.37 15.87 -7.25
C PRO A 178 0.26 15.69 -6.22
N VAL A 179 0.26 16.55 -5.21
CA VAL A 179 -0.81 16.60 -4.21
C VAL A 179 -2.07 17.19 -4.84
N ILE A 180 -3.21 16.53 -4.67
CA ILE A 180 -4.50 17.09 -5.05
C ILE A 180 -4.95 18.08 -3.95
N SER A 181 -5.19 19.33 -4.34
CA SER A 181 -5.62 20.45 -3.48
C SER A 181 -7.11 20.75 -3.60
#